data_AF-A0AAX4KVH1-F1
#
_entry.id   AF-A0AAX4KVH1-F1
#
_cell.length_a   1.000
_cell.length_b   1.000
_cell.length_c   1.000
_cell.angle_alpha   90.00
_cell.angle_beta   90.00
_cell.angle_gamma   90.00
#
_symmetry.space_group_name_H-M   'P 1'
#
loop_
_entity.id
_entity.type
_entity.pdbx_description
1 polymer ?
#
loop_
_entity_poly.entity_id
_entity_poly.type
_entity_poly.pdbx_seq_one_letter_code
_entity_poly.pdbx_strand_id
1 'polypeptide(L)'
;MRTRPPSHHRRPSQEALTLRKLSTITEDTLTPINEPFQFDNADVMLVSSDGLGFKVHTSKLGRCSKIFRTTLPPPGPSLPTPPSSPTSPSTSGLDLPEIHFVDAQLETGITISLFLHLTYSLPLPVPTLPVYFKAYETLVDFLVKWECAFLYPILGSAVKGWVEDGLISSSKGLRMGDVLGDDKLMIESIKRGGEYTWTGKVIEDPNKKRDKVKRSTPNDERGQGRSDPSSSSSCSSSKANQPRFDILRDGLPGEASLDLTAAPYEYFVALSDDVKFSLLRASRVGGKDRQDVDWEKVAVEFQRVLGELRKLS
;
A
#
# COMPACT_ATOMS: atom_id res chain seq x y z
N MET A 1 -13.29 -32.37 -64.42
CA MET A 1 -12.16 -31.82 -63.64
C MET A 1 -12.68 -30.66 -62.82
N ARG A 2 -12.75 -30.78 -61.49
CA ARG A 2 -13.19 -29.73 -60.56
C ARG A 2 -11.98 -29.23 -59.76
N THR A 3 -11.64 -27.96 -59.92
CA THR A 3 -10.55 -27.28 -59.20
C THR A 3 -11.07 -26.70 -57.89
N ARG A 4 -10.41 -27.03 -56.77
CA ARG A 4 -10.67 -26.50 -55.42
C ARG A 4 -10.18 -25.04 -55.29
N PRO A 5 -10.82 -24.20 -54.47
CA PRO A 5 -10.29 -22.88 -54.10
C PRO A 5 -9.29 -22.97 -52.92
N PRO A 6 -8.45 -21.93 -52.73
CA PRO A 6 -7.32 -21.99 -51.80
C PRO A 6 -7.70 -21.69 -50.35
N SER A 7 -6.91 -22.26 -49.46
CA SER A 7 -6.96 -22.18 -47.99
C SER A 7 -6.76 -20.77 -47.45
N HIS A 8 -7.70 -20.31 -46.61
CA HIS A 8 -7.53 -19.11 -45.78
C HIS A 8 -6.44 -19.33 -44.72
N HIS A 9 -5.34 -18.58 -44.81
CA HIS A 9 -4.43 -18.36 -43.69
C HIS A 9 -5.16 -17.55 -42.61
N ARG A 10 -5.57 -18.24 -41.54
CA ARG A 10 -6.08 -17.63 -40.30
C ARG A 10 -4.91 -16.89 -39.64
N ARG A 11 -4.88 -15.56 -39.75
CA ARG A 11 -3.96 -14.71 -38.99
C ARG A 11 -4.15 -14.99 -37.48
N PRO A 12 -3.07 -15.18 -36.70
CA PRO A 12 -3.17 -15.23 -35.25
C PRO A 12 -3.83 -13.94 -34.73
N SER A 13 -4.77 -14.06 -33.79
CA SER A 13 -5.41 -12.91 -33.15
C SER A 13 -4.34 -12.03 -32.46
N GLN A 14 -4.50 -10.71 -32.56
CA GLN A 14 -3.60 -9.75 -31.89
C GLN A 14 -3.52 -9.98 -30.38
N GLU A 15 -4.54 -10.57 -29.76
CA GLU A 15 -4.59 -10.96 -28.34
C GLU A 15 -3.50 -11.97 -27.94
N ALA A 16 -3.13 -12.89 -28.83
CA ALA A 16 -2.06 -13.87 -28.57
C ALA A 16 -0.65 -13.26 -28.69
N LEU A 17 -0.52 -12.10 -29.35
CA LEU A 17 0.74 -11.38 -29.52
C LEU A 17 1.01 -10.37 -28.40
N THR A 18 -0.02 -9.86 -27.73
CA THR A 18 0.14 -9.02 -26.53
C THR A 18 0.53 -9.82 -25.29
N LEU A 19 0.08 -11.08 -25.15
CA LEU A 19 0.48 -11.95 -24.03
C LEU A 19 1.97 -12.35 -24.07
N ARG A 20 2.61 -12.35 -25.24
CA ARG A 20 4.01 -12.78 -25.39
C ARG A 20 5.05 -11.68 -25.15
N LYS A 21 4.65 -10.46 -24.78
CA LYS A 21 5.57 -9.32 -24.62
C LYS A 21 5.85 -8.89 -23.18
N LEU A 22 5.54 -9.75 -22.21
CA LEU A 22 5.86 -9.56 -20.78
C LEU A 22 7.10 -10.37 -20.31
N SER A 23 7.85 -10.97 -21.24
CA SER A 23 9.05 -11.75 -20.92
C SER A 23 10.26 -10.84 -20.64
N THR A 24 10.46 -10.41 -19.39
CA THR A 24 11.79 -9.96 -18.94
C THR A 24 12.34 -10.72 -17.75
N ILE A 25 11.55 -11.59 -17.11
CA ILE A 25 12.01 -12.45 -16.03
C ILE A 25 11.62 -13.88 -16.42
N THR A 26 12.60 -14.77 -16.50
CA THR A 26 12.32 -16.21 -16.70
C THR A 26 11.58 -16.75 -15.47
N GLU A 27 10.58 -17.60 -15.65
CA GLU A 27 9.72 -18.12 -14.56
C GLU A 27 10.53 -18.76 -13.41
N ASP A 28 11.70 -19.31 -13.72
CA ASP A 28 12.65 -19.91 -12.76
C ASP A 28 13.58 -18.90 -12.05
N THR A 29 13.39 -17.59 -12.25
CA THR A 29 14.26 -16.59 -11.61
C THR A 29 13.94 -16.51 -10.13
N LEU A 30 14.92 -16.90 -9.29
CA LEU A 30 14.85 -16.69 -7.86
C LEU A 30 15.24 -15.25 -7.51
N THR A 31 14.36 -14.58 -6.79
CA THR A 31 14.53 -13.21 -6.31
C THR A 31 14.14 -13.13 -4.84
N PRO A 32 14.55 -12.10 -4.09
CA PRO A 32 14.10 -11.91 -2.70
C PRO A 32 12.57 -11.82 -2.55
N ILE A 33 11.83 -11.54 -3.64
CA ILE A 33 10.37 -11.40 -3.63
C ILE A 33 9.67 -12.77 -3.63
N ASN A 34 10.20 -13.76 -4.37
CA ASN A 34 9.61 -15.09 -4.52
C ASN A 34 10.38 -16.21 -3.81
N GLU A 35 11.61 -15.96 -3.34
CA GLU A 35 12.43 -16.91 -2.59
C GLU A 35 11.70 -17.54 -1.39
N PRO A 36 10.95 -16.77 -0.55
CA PRO A 36 10.24 -17.37 0.59
C PRO A 36 9.10 -18.33 0.19
N PHE A 37 8.76 -18.38 -1.10
CA PHE A 37 7.60 -19.06 -1.65
C PHE A 37 7.99 -20.02 -2.79
N GLN A 38 9.10 -20.74 -2.62
CA GLN A 38 9.55 -21.82 -3.50
C GLN A 38 9.47 -23.17 -2.76
N PHE A 39 8.26 -23.58 -2.36
CA PHE A 39 8.10 -24.81 -1.58
C PHE A 39 8.27 -26.07 -2.46
N ASP A 40 9.12 -27.01 -2.03
CA ASP A 40 9.33 -28.29 -2.73
C ASP A 40 8.07 -29.16 -2.79
N ASN A 41 7.21 -29.02 -1.78
CA ASN A 41 5.94 -29.74 -1.65
C ASN A 41 4.72 -28.92 -2.14
N ALA A 42 4.95 -27.89 -2.95
CA ALA A 42 3.89 -27.12 -3.57
C ALA A 42 3.00 -28.00 -4.46
N ASP A 43 1.72 -27.65 -4.53
CA ASP A 43 0.71 -28.31 -5.37
C ASP A 43 0.15 -27.37 -6.46
N VAL A 44 0.65 -26.13 -6.51
CA VAL A 44 0.29 -25.12 -7.51
C VAL A 44 1.41 -24.10 -7.68
N MET A 45 1.56 -23.58 -8.90
CA MET A 45 2.40 -22.43 -9.20
C MET A 45 1.53 -21.20 -9.51
N LEU A 46 1.79 -20.09 -8.84
CA LEU A 46 1.22 -18.79 -9.19
C LEU A 46 2.21 -18.05 -10.08
N VAL A 47 1.76 -17.52 -11.20
CA VAL A 47 2.55 -16.70 -12.11
C VAL A 47 1.99 -15.29 -12.09
N SER A 48 2.77 -14.35 -11.59
CA SER A 48 2.42 -12.93 -11.54
C SER A 48 2.34 -12.28 -12.92
N SER A 49 1.71 -11.11 -13.02
CA SER A 49 1.56 -10.37 -14.28
C SER A 49 2.89 -9.89 -14.90
N ASP A 50 3.95 -9.79 -14.10
CA ASP A 50 5.32 -9.49 -14.51
C ASP A 50 6.18 -10.76 -14.71
N GLY A 51 5.57 -11.95 -14.68
CA GLY A 51 6.18 -13.24 -15.02
C GLY A 51 6.93 -13.94 -13.90
N LEU A 52 6.92 -13.40 -12.67
CA LEU A 52 7.54 -14.03 -11.50
C LEU A 52 6.69 -15.19 -10.98
N GLY A 53 7.30 -16.37 -10.82
CA GLY A 53 6.65 -17.60 -10.34
C GLY A 53 6.77 -17.82 -8.83
N PHE A 54 5.71 -18.36 -8.21
CA PHE A 54 5.62 -18.72 -6.79
C PHE A 54 5.07 -20.15 -6.64
N LYS A 55 5.82 -21.05 -6.03
CA LYS A 55 5.39 -22.44 -5.78
C LYS A 55 4.74 -22.52 -4.40
N VAL A 56 3.42 -22.66 -4.34
CA VAL A 56 2.63 -22.50 -3.10
C VAL A 56 1.63 -23.64 -2.92
N HIS A 57 0.79 -23.53 -1.88
CA HIS A 57 -0.17 -24.55 -1.50
C HIS A 57 -1.61 -24.09 -1.74
N THR A 58 -2.38 -24.81 -2.54
CA THR A 58 -3.81 -24.56 -2.80
C THR A 58 -4.63 -24.48 -1.51
N SER A 59 -4.28 -25.32 -0.53
CA SER A 59 -4.91 -25.34 0.79
C SER A 59 -4.77 -24.03 1.56
N LYS A 60 -3.70 -23.26 1.33
CA LYS A 60 -3.47 -21.94 1.93
C LYS A 60 -4.32 -20.89 1.21
N LEU A 61 -4.28 -20.87 -0.12
CA LEU A 61 -5.06 -19.93 -0.95
C LEU A 61 -6.57 -20.09 -0.71
N GLY A 62 -7.08 -21.32 -0.70
CA GLY A 62 -8.49 -21.63 -0.51
C GLY A 62 -9.03 -21.37 0.89
N ARG A 63 -8.17 -21.11 1.89
CA ARG A 63 -8.58 -20.61 3.21
C ARG A 63 -8.86 -19.12 3.21
N CYS A 64 -8.12 -18.36 2.39
CA CYS A 64 -8.19 -16.90 2.37
C CYS A 64 -9.30 -16.37 1.48
N SER A 65 -9.65 -17.07 0.40
CA SER A 65 -10.70 -16.63 -0.52
C SER A 65 -11.51 -17.78 -1.12
N LYS A 66 -12.81 -17.50 -1.29
CA LYS A 66 -13.74 -18.41 -1.97
C LYS A 66 -13.43 -18.52 -3.45
N ILE A 67 -12.96 -17.43 -4.08
CA ILE A 67 -12.60 -17.42 -5.50
C ILE A 67 -11.48 -18.43 -5.73
N PHE A 68 -10.39 -18.37 -4.95
CA PHE A 68 -9.32 -19.37 -5.09
C PHE A 68 -9.84 -20.79 -4.89
N ARG A 69 -10.75 -21.02 -3.92
CA ARG A 69 -11.31 -22.36 -3.69
C ARG A 69 -12.13 -22.89 -4.88
N THR A 70 -12.82 -22.03 -5.62
CA THR A 70 -13.65 -22.44 -6.77
C THR A 70 -12.88 -22.48 -8.08
N THR A 71 -11.86 -21.64 -8.24
CA THR A 71 -11.02 -21.60 -9.45
C THR A 71 -9.92 -22.65 -9.45
N LEU A 72 -9.48 -23.08 -8.26
CA LEU A 72 -8.45 -24.12 -8.14
C LEU A 72 -9.03 -25.49 -8.46
N PRO A 73 -8.39 -26.28 -9.34
CA PRO A 73 -8.77 -27.67 -9.52
C PRO A 73 -8.70 -28.39 -8.17
N PRO A 74 -9.66 -29.27 -7.84
CA PRO A 74 -9.58 -30.06 -6.62
C PRO A 74 -8.26 -30.84 -6.63
N PRO A 75 -7.62 -31.06 -5.47
CA PRO A 75 -6.44 -31.92 -5.38
C PRO A 75 -6.84 -33.34 -5.80
N GLY A 76 -6.73 -33.62 -7.09
CA GLY A 76 -7.03 -34.91 -7.67
C GLY A 76 -5.85 -35.86 -7.43
N PRO A 77 -6.10 -37.15 -7.19
CA PRO A 77 -5.03 -38.13 -7.28
C PRO A 77 -4.47 -38.06 -8.71
N SER A 78 -3.15 -37.93 -8.83
CA SER A 78 -2.45 -37.99 -10.10
C SER A 78 -2.99 -39.19 -10.90
N LEU A 79 -3.70 -38.91 -12.00
CA LEU A 79 -4.10 -39.94 -12.94
C LEU A 79 -2.81 -40.63 -13.41
N PRO A 80 -2.78 -41.99 -13.51
CA PRO A 80 -1.63 -42.69 -14.02
C PRO A 80 -1.36 -42.22 -15.45
N THR A 81 -0.30 -41.43 -15.60
CA THR A 81 0.18 -40.95 -16.89
C THR A 81 0.60 -42.16 -17.74
N PRO A 82 0.25 -42.18 -19.04
CA PRO A 82 0.81 -43.17 -19.96
C PRO A 82 2.34 -43.08 -19.96
N PRO A 83 3.07 -44.19 -20.16
CA PRO A 83 4.53 -44.20 -20.14
C PRO A 83 5.09 -43.22 -21.18
N SER A 84 5.90 -42.26 -20.69
CA SER A 84 6.56 -41.22 -21.48
C SER A 84 7.48 -41.83 -22.54
N SER A 85 7.41 -41.30 -23.76
CA SER A 85 8.34 -41.65 -24.84
C SER A 85 9.76 -41.16 -24.52
N PRO A 86 10.82 -41.92 -24.86
CA PRO A 86 12.18 -41.69 -24.37
C PRO A 86 12.95 -40.71 -25.26
N THR A 87 12.60 -39.42 -25.30
CA THR A 87 13.47 -38.43 -25.95
C THR A 87 13.23 -37.00 -25.47
N SER A 88 13.47 -36.72 -24.19
CA SER A 88 13.78 -35.37 -23.69
C SER A 88 14.51 -35.53 -22.36
N PRO A 89 15.63 -34.82 -22.12
CA PRO A 89 16.27 -34.82 -20.82
C PRO A 89 15.34 -34.12 -19.83
N SER A 90 14.62 -34.94 -19.06
CA SER A 90 13.75 -34.51 -17.97
C SER A 90 14.59 -33.98 -16.82
N THR A 91 14.80 -32.66 -16.77
CA THR A 91 14.90 -31.99 -15.48
C THR A 91 13.56 -32.20 -14.79
N SER A 92 13.61 -32.88 -13.65
CA SER A 92 12.51 -33.26 -12.77
C SER A 92 11.75 -32.04 -12.22
N GLY A 93 11.00 -31.36 -13.08
CA GLY A 93 9.95 -30.45 -12.68
C GLY A 93 8.65 -31.24 -12.64
N LEU A 94 8.05 -31.40 -11.47
CA LEU A 94 6.65 -31.80 -11.40
C LEU A 94 5.85 -30.73 -12.16
N ASP A 95 5.09 -31.12 -13.19
CA ASP A 95 4.16 -30.22 -13.89
C ASP A 95 3.09 -29.77 -12.89
N LEU A 96 3.36 -28.68 -12.18
CA LEU A 96 2.42 -28.07 -11.24
C LEU A 96 1.33 -27.35 -12.05
N PRO A 97 0.05 -27.42 -11.64
CA PRO A 97 -0.97 -26.53 -12.17
C PRO A 97 -0.56 -25.07 -12.01
N GLU A 98 -0.71 -24.28 -13.07
CA GLU A 98 -0.35 -22.85 -13.06
C GLU A 98 -1.59 -21.97 -13.00
N ILE A 99 -1.55 -20.93 -12.16
CA ILE A 99 -2.51 -19.82 -12.18
C ILE A 99 -1.78 -18.56 -12.61
N HIS A 100 -2.20 -18.02 -13.75
CA HIS A 100 -1.67 -16.77 -14.30
C HIS A 100 -2.51 -15.59 -13.85
N PHE A 101 -1.87 -14.64 -13.18
CA PHE A 101 -2.41 -13.34 -12.89
C PHE A 101 -2.10 -12.38 -14.04
N VAL A 102 -3.10 -11.62 -14.48
CA VAL A 102 -3.06 -10.87 -15.76
C VAL A 102 -3.16 -9.35 -15.56
N ASP A 103 -3.54 -8.90 -14.37
CA ASP A 103 -3.69 -7.48 -14.07
C ASP A 103 -2.34 -6.88 -13.70
N ALA A 104 -1.72 -6.20 -14.66
CA ALA A 104 -0.41 -5.56 -14.50
C ALA A 104 -0.37 -4.43 -13.45
N GLN A 105 -1.52 -3.95 -12.97
CA GLN A 105 -1.58 -2.91 -11.93
C GLN A 105 -1.70 -3.52 -10.54
N LEU A 106 -2.54 -4.55 -10.38
CA LEU A 106 -2.84 -5.13 -9.08
C LEU A 106 -2.03 -6.39 -8.77
N GLU A 107 -1.71 -7.19 -9.77
CA GLU A 107 -1.25 -8.57 -9.60
C GLU A 107 0.22 -8.73 -10.01
N THR A 108 1.05 -7.80 -9.56
CA THR A 108 2.51 -7.85 -9.73
C THR A 108 3.14 -8.81 -8.72
N GLY A 109 4.38 -9.25 -8.97
CA GLY A 109 5.12 -10.13 -8.07
C GLY A 109 5.25 -9.57 -6.66
N ILE A 110 5.42 -8.25 -6.49
CA ILE A 110 5.47 -7.61 -5.17
C ILE A 110 4.14 -7.76 -4.44
N THR A 111 3.01 -7.46 -5.10
CA THR A 111 1.68 -7.58 -4.46
C THR A 111 1.39 -9.01 -4.05
N ILE A 112 1.68 -9.97 -4.94
CA ILE A 112 1.48 -11.41 -4.67
C ILE A 112 2.37 -11.88 -3.52
N SER A 113 3.64 -11.45 -3.48
CA SER A 113 4.54 -11.75 -2.36
C SER A 113 3.98 -11.25 -1.03
N LEU A 114 3.52 -9.99 -0.94
CA LEU A 114 2.91 -9.46 0.28
C LEU A 114 1.62 -10.21 0.67
N PHE A 115 0.80 -10.58 -0.30
CA PHE A 115 -0.38 -11.43 -0.08
C PHE A 115 0.01 -12.80 0.48
N LEU A 116 1.08 -13.41 -0.02
CA LEU A 116 1.58 -14.69 0.47
C LEU A 116 2.18 -14.56 1.87
N HIS A 117 2.84 -13.45 2.20
CA HIS A 117 3.26 -13.18 3.59
C HIS A 117 2.07 -13.22 4.55
N LEU A 118 0.95 -12.57 4.21
CA LEU A 118 -0.29 -12.64 4.99
C LEU A 118 -0.84 -14.07 5.09
N THR A 119 -0.93 -14.76 3.95
CA THR A 119 -1.51 -16.10 3.83
C THR A 119 -0.71 -17.17 4.60
N TYR A 120 0.61 -17.01 4.65
CA TYR A 120 1.51 -17.91 5.37
C TYR A 120 1.84 -17.43 6.79
N SER A 121 1.23 -16.32 7.24
CA SER A 121 1.51 -15.70 8.55
C SER A 121 2.99 -15.39 8.76
N LEU A 122 3.67 -14.99 7.69
CA LEU A 122 5.04 -14.50 7.74
C LEU A 122 5.05 -13.00 8.08
N PRO A 123 6.10 -12.48 8.73
CA PRO A 123 6.23 -11.06 9.00
C PRO A 123 6.16 -10.23 7.72
N LEU A 124 5.38 -9.15 7.72
CA LEU A 124 5.33 -8.23 6.58
C LEU A 124 6.57 -7.33 6.53
N PRO A 125 7.17 -7.10 5.36
CA PRO A 125 8.27 -6.17 5.21
C PRO A 125 7.86 -4.74 5.61
N VAL A 126 8.51 -4.17 6.63
CA VAL A 126 8.20 -2.80 7.07
C VAL A 126 8.38 -1.81 5.91
N PRO A 127 7.42 -0.90 5.65
CA PRO A 127 7.57 0.10 4.60
C PRO A 127 8.62 1.16 5.01
N THR A 128 9.88 0.91 4.68
CA THR A 128 11.01 1.77 5.08
C THR A 128 11.06 3.11 4.33
N LEU A 129 10.41 3.21 3.17
CA LEU A 129 10.28 4.45 2.39
C LEU A 129 8.82 4.70 2.03
N PRO A 130 8.38 5.98 1.93
CA PRO A 130 7.02 6.32 1.55
C PRO A 130 6.54 5.70 0.23
N VAL A 131 7.46 5.50 -0.73
CA VAL A 131 7.19 4.88 -2.04
C VAL A 131 6.81 3.40 -1.91
N TYR A 132 7.39 2.69 -0.95
CA TYR A 132 7.10 1.26 -0.74
C TYR A 132 5.71 1.03 -0.15
N PHE A 133 5.13 2.04 0.49
CA PHE A 133 3.76 1.94 0.97
C PHE A 133 2.74 1.79 -0.17
N LYS A 134 3.07 2.21 -1.40
CA LYS A 134 2.17 2.04 -2.54
C LYS A 134 1.86 0.56 -2.83
N ALA A 135 2.82 -0.33 -2.55
CA ALA A 135 2.60 -1.77 -2.67
C ALA A 135 1.53 -2.27 -1.68
N TYR A 136 1.45 -1.67 -0.49
CA TYR A 136 0.42 -2.00 0.50
C TYR A 136 -0.96 -1.47 0.12
N GLU A 137 -1.04 -0.29 -0.50
CA GLU A 137 -2.31 0.19 -1.08
C GLU A 137 -2.80 -0.76 -2.18
N THR A 138 -1.89 -1.15 -3.07
CA THR A 138 -2.17 -2.10 -4.16
C THR A 138 -2.57 -3.47 -3.62
N LEU A 139 -1.95 -3.90 -2.51
CA LEU A 139 -2.33 -5.12 -1.81
C LEU A 139 -3.77 -5.06 -1.30
N VAL A 140 -4.21 -3.94 -0.73
CA VAL A 140 -5.60 -3.82 -0.28
C VAL A 140 -6.56 -3.97 -1.46
N ASP A 141 -6.30 -3.29 -2.58
CA ASP A 141 -7.11 -3.41 -3.79
C ASP A 141 -7.13 -4.86 -4.32
N PHE A 142 -5.98 -5.55 -4.26
CA PHE A 142 -5.88 -6.98 -4.57
C PHE A 142 -6.73 -7.83 -3.62
N LEU A 143 -6.66 -7.61 -2.31
CA LEU A 143 -7.44 -8.37 -1.33
C LEU A 143 -8.95 -8.16 -1.52
N VAL A 144 -9.38 -6.94 -1.89
CA VAL A 144 -10.77 -6.63 -2.22
C VAL A 144 -11.19 -7.38 -3.49
N LYS A 145 -10.41 -7.27 -4.57
CA LYS A 145 -10.67 -7.94 -5.86
C LYS A 145 -10.81 -9.45 -5.70
N TRP A 146 -9.98 -10.06 -4.86
CA TRP A 146 -9.95 -11.50 -4.63
C TRP A 146 -10.78 -11.94 -3.42
N GLU A 147 -11.60 -11.08 -2.84
CA GLU A 147 -12.49 -11.38 -1.69
C GLU A 147 -11.76 -11.99 -0.48
N CYS A 148 -10.55 -11.51 -0.19
CA CYS A 148 -9.68 -12.01 0.87
C CYS A 148 -9.95 -11.33 2.23
N ALA A 149 -11.21 -11.06 2.57
CA ALA A 149 -11.61 -10.33 3.78
C ALA A 149 -11.08 -10.95 5.09
N PHE A 150 -10.83 -12.27 5.09
CA PHE A 150 -10.21 -12.98 6.21
C PHE A 150 -8.82 -12.41 6.60
N LEU A 151 -8.10 -11.83 5.64
CA LEU A 151 -6.76 -11.28 5.87
C LEU A 151 -6.77 -9.82 6.36
N TYR A 152 -7.93 -9.14 6.34
CA TYR A 152 -8.02 -7.72 6.72
C TYR A 152 -7.54 -7.45 8.14
N PRO A 153 -7.92 -8.24 9.18
CA PRO A 153 -7.46 -7.97 10.54
C PRO A 153 -5.94 -8.12 10.71
N ILE A 154 -5.31 -9.01 9.93
CA ILE A 154 -3.86 -9.25 9.99
C ILE A 154 -3.13 -8.03 9.40
N LEU A 155 -3.56 -7.58 8.22
CA LEU A 155 -3.00 -6.39 7.59
C LEU A 155 -3.27 -5.13 8.42
N GLY A 156 -4.50 -4.95 8.91
CA GLY A 156 -4.90 -3.83 9.75
C GLY A 156 -4.05 -3.72 11.02
N SER A 157 -3.77 -4.85 11.69
CA SER A 157 -2.90 -4.89 12.87
C SER A 157 -1.45 -4.48 12.55
N ALA A 158 -0.90 -4.91 11.41
CA ALA A 158 0.46 -4.53 11.01
C ALA A 158 0.54 -3.03 10.69
N VAL A 159 -0.42 -2.52 9.92
CA VAL A 159 -0.53 -1.11 9.57
C VAL A 159 -0.71 -0.24 10.81
N LYS A 160 -1.54 -0.70 11.76
CA LYS A 160 -1.71 -0.02 13.04
C LYS A 160 -0.37 0.12 13.78
N GLY A 161 0.41 -0.97 13.88
CA GLY A 161 1.75 -0.90 14.47
C GLY A 161 2.66 0.10 13.76
N TRP A 162 2.61 0.17 12.42
CA TRP A 162 3.40 1.15 11.66
C TRP A 162 2.95 2.61 11.85
N VAL A 163 1.65 2.85 12.04
CA VAL A 163 1.15 4.16 12.46
C VAL A 163 1.65 4.48 13.86
N GLU A 164 1.63 3.50 14.76
CA GLU A 164 2.06 3.65 16.15
C GLU A 164 3.54 4.01 16.29
N ASP A 165 4.37 3.37 15.47
CA ASP A 165 5.81 3.57 15.41
C ASP A 165 6.21 4.81 14.56
N GLY A 166 5.23 5.51 13.97
CA GLY A 166 5.46 6.67 13.12
C GLY A 166 6.16 6.36 11.78
N LEU A 167 6.09 5.11 11.34
CA LEU A 167 6.69 4.62 10.08
C LEU A 167 5.84 5.01 8.87
N ILE A 168 4.55 5.27 9.07
CA ILE A 168 3.63 5.77 8.06
C ILE A 168 2.78 6.91 8.60
N SER A 169 2.30 7.79 7.73
CA SER A 169 1.45 8.91 8.13
C SER A 169 0.07 8.46 8.60
N SER A 170 -0.54 9.25 9.48
CA SER A 170 -1.92 9.05 9.93
C SER A 170 -2.93 9.03 8.78
N SER A 171 -2.73 9.82 7.72
CA SER A 171 -3.57 9.76 6.51
C SER A 171 -3.55 8.40 5.83
N LYS A 172 -2.38 7.76 5.73
CA LYS A 172 -2.24 6.42 5.14
C LYS A 172 -2.93 5.36 6.01
N GLY A 173 -2.75 5.45 7.32
CA GLY A 173 -3.44 4.58 8.29
C GLY A 173 -4.97 4.72 8.21
N LEU A 174 -5.49 5.96 8.17
CA LEU A 174 -6.92 6.22 8.07
C LEU A 174 -7.51 5.63 6.78
N ARG A 175 -6.86 5.87 5.63
CA ARG A 175 -7.29 5.34 4.33
C ARG A 175 -7.31 3.81 4.32
N MET A 176 -6.26 3.16 4.83
CA MET A 176 -6.26 1.69 4.92
C MET A 176 -7.35 1.19 5.87
N GLY A 177 -7.55 1.84 7.01
CA GLY A 177 -8.63 1.49 7.94
C GLY A 177 -10.01 1.60 7.32
N ASP A 178 -10.25 2.63 6.50
CA ASP A 178 -11.51 2.82 5.77
C ASP A 178 -11.78 1.66 4.79
N VAL A 179 -10.81 1.35 3.92
CA VAL A 179 -10.97 0.27 2.93
C VAL A 179 -11.08 -1.11 3.58
N LEU A 180 -10.37 -1.35 4.68
CA LEU A 180 -10.42 -2.62 5.43
C LEU A 180 -11.63 -2.73 6.35
N GLY A 181 -12.38 -1.64 6.58
CA GLY A 181 -13.43 -1.57 7.60
C GLY A 181 -12.92 -1.72 9.03
N ASP A 182 -11.65 -1.34 9.28
CA ASP A 182 -11.00 -1.43 10.58
C ASP A 182 -11.11 -0.11 11.35
N ASP A 183 -12.17 0.00 12.16
CA ASP A 183 -12.42 1.17 12.98
C ASP A 183 -11.30 1.45 13.98
N LYS A 184 -10.65 0.42 14.50
CA LYS A 184 -9.57 0.59 15.48
C LYS A 184 -8.37 1.24 14.81
N LEU A 185 -8.02 0.82 13.60
CA LEU A 185 -6.97 1.44 12.81
C LEU A 185 -7.31 2.89 12.46
N MET A 186 -8.55 3.17 12.04
CA MET A 186 -8.97 4.55 11.74
C MET A 186 -8.88 5.46 12.96
N ILE A 187 -9.39 5.02 14.11
CA ILE A 187 -9.35 5.78 15.37
C ILE A 187 -7.90 6.04 15.79
N GLU A 188 -7.05 5.02 15.78
CA GLU A 188 -5.63 5.15 16.13
C GLU A 188 -4.90 6.11 15.20
N SER A 189 -5.24 6.09 13.92
CA SER A 189 -4.69 7.02 12.93
C SER A 189 -5.12 8.46 13.22
N ILE A 190 -6.38 8.69 13.61
CA ILE A 190 -6.90 10.02 13.93
C ILE A 190 -6.23 10.62 15.14
N LYS A 191 -5.93 9.82 16.18
CA LYS A 191 -5.20 10.29 17.37
C LYS A 191 -3.84 10.91 17.01
N ARG A 192 -3.23 10.49 15.90
CA ARG A 192 -1.97 11.00 15.34
C ARG A 192 -2.15 11.99 14.20
N GLY A 193 -3.34 12.57 14.04
CA GLY A 193 -3.62 13.52 12.95
C GLY A 193 -2.72 14.76 12.96
N GLY A 194 -2.24 15.15 14.15
CA GLY A 194 -1.38 16.31 14.37
C GLY A 194 0.12 16.03 14.25
N GLU A 195 0.54 14.81 13.94
CA GLU A 195 1.97 14.48 13.85
C GLU A 195 2.56 14.72 12.47
N TYR A 196 1.73 14.71 11.43
CA TYR A 196 2.17 14.82 10.04
C TYR A 196 1.42 15.93 9.32
N THR A 197 2.10 16.54 8.36
CA THR A 197 1.48 17.43 7.38
C THR A 197 1.21 16.70 6.06
N TRP A 198 0.39 17.29 5.19
CA TRP A 198 0.20 16.77 3.83
C TRP A 198 1.50 16.71 3.00
N THR A 199 2.50 17.53 3.35
CA THR A 199 3.83 17.49 2.73
C THR A 199 4.75 16.39 3.29
N GLY A 200 4.24 15.55 4.19
CA GLY A 200 5.01 14.47 4.84
C GLY A 200 6.01 14.96 5.89
N LYS A 201 6.02 16.26 6.21
CA LYS A 201 6.83 16.79 7.31
C LYS A 201 6.16 16.47 8.63
N VAL A 202 6.97 15.99 9.59
CA VAL A 202 6.55 15.84 10.98
C VAL A 202 6.28 17.23 11.55
N ILE A 203 5.11 17.42 12.15
CA ILE A 203 4.76 18.66 12.85
C ILE A 203 5.59 18.67 14.14
N GLU A 204 6.59 19.55 14.18
CA GLU A 204 7.39 19.72 15.39
C GLU A 204 6.52 20.31 16.49
N ASP A 205 6.35 19.59 17.59
CA ASP A 205 5.64 20.07 18.77
C ASP A 205 6.27 21.39 19.27
N PRO A 206 5.55 22.52 19.21
CA PRO A 206 6.07 23.81 19.65
C PRO A 206 6.39 23.83 21.15
N ASN A 207 5.77 22.96 21.97
CA ASN A 207 6.08 22.84 23.39
C ASN A 207 7.40 22.11 23.63
N LYS A 208 7.75 21.10 22.82
CA LYS A 208 9.10 20.48 22.87
C LYS A 208 10.22 21.48 22.59
N LYS A 209 9.99 22.51 21.76
CA LYS A 209 10.97 23.58 21.53
C LYS A 209 11.14 24.49 22.76
N ARG A 210 10.07 24.79 23.49
CA ARG A 210 10.13 25.63 24.70
C ARG A 210 10.93 24.98 25.82
N ASP A 211 10.84 23.65 25.96
CA ASP A 211 11.64 22.89 26.95
C ASP A 211 13.12 22.81 26.55
N LYS A 212 13.42 22.81 25.25
CA LYS A 212 14.80 22.82 24.74
C LYS A 212 15.45 24.20 24.90
N VAL A 213 14.72 25.29 24.62
CA VAL A 213 15.23 26.67 24.75
C VAL A 213 15.43 27.06 26.22
N LYS A 214 14.61 26.58 27.16
CA LYS A 214 14.82 26.83 28.60
C LYS A 214 16.04 26.15 29.21
N ARG A 215 16.69 25.20 28.52
CA ARG A 215 17.89 24.49 28.99
C ARG A 215 19.23 25.07 28.48
N SER A 216 19.18 26.13 27.69
CA SER A 216 20.35 26.81 27.10
C SER A 216 20.03 28.31 27.02
N THR A 217 20.51 29.23 27.84
CA THR A 217 21.71 29.40 28.70
C THR A 217 21.43 30.68 29.57
N PRO A 218 22.28 31.20 30.50
CA PRO A 218 23.75 31.35 30.38
C PRO A 218 24.59 31.16 31.65
N ASN A 219 25.87 30.80 31.44
CA ASN A 219 26.94 31.29 32.29
C ASN A 219 28.01 31.98 31.44
N ASP A 220 28.37 33.14 31.96
CA ASP A 220 29.58 33.93 31.81
C ASP A 220 29.75 35.04 30.76
N GLU A 221 30.22 36.14 31.34
CA GLU A 221 30.37 37.49 30.84
C GLU A 221 31.63 37.69 29.99
N ARG A 222 31.66 38.88 29.38
CA ARG A 222 32.81 39.80 29.24
C ARG A 222 33.46 39.85 27.85
N GLY A 223 33.27 40.99 27.19
CA GLY A 223 34.11 41.43 26.07
C GLY A 223 33.49 42.54 25.23
N GLN A 224 33.78 43.79 25.59
CA GLN A 224 33.51 44.97 24.76
C GLN A 224 34.27 44.90 23.43
N GLY A 225 33.63 45.34 22.34
CA GLY A 225 34.31 45.59 21.06
C GLY A 225 33.37 46.16 20.02
N ARG A 226 33.41 47.48 19.84
CA ARG A 226 32.78 48.23 18.74
C ARG A 226 33.32 47.78 17.38
N SER A 227 32.43 47.60 16.39
CA SER A 227 32.57 48.14 15.03
C SER A 227 31.42 47.65 14.12
N ASP A 228 30.67 48.59 13.56
CA ASP A 228 29.87 48.42 12.34
C ASP A 228 30.76 47.89 11.19
N PRO A 229 30.23 47.11 10.24
CA PRO A 229 29.67 47.76 9.06
C PRO A 229 28.39 47.12 8.51
N SER A 230 27.57 48.02 7.97
CA SER A 230 26.58 47.80 6.92
C SER A 230 27.11 46.86 5.82
N SER A 231 26.58 45.64 5.78
CA SER A 231 26.62 44.78 4.61
C SER A 231 25.19 44.49 4.17
N SER A 232 24.79 45.20 3.12
CA SER A 232 23.62 44.91 2.30
C SER A 232 23.76 43.51 1.72
N SER A 233 23.27 42.53 2.46
CA SER A 233 23.05 41.16 2.00
C SER A 233 22.04 41.21 0.85
N SER A 234 22.56 41.23 -0.37
CA SER A 234 21.81 41.02 -1.58
C SER A 234 21.25 39.61 -1.57
N CYS A 235 20.00 39.47 -1.12
CA CYS A 235 19.20 38.26 -1.23
C CYS A 235 18.87 38.00 -2.71
N SER A 236 19.86 37.59 -3.50
CA SER A 236 19.66 36.92 -4.79
C SER A 236 19.11 35.53 -4.50
N SER A 237 17.84 35.49 -4.08
CA SER A 237 17.07 34.25 -4.02
C SER A 237 16.89 33.77 -5.45
N SER A 238 17.75 32.83 -5.84
CA SER A 238 17.52 31.96 -6.97
C SER A 238 16.19 31.24 -6.73
N LYS A 239 15.09 31.83 -7.23
CA LYS A 239 13.75 31.21 -7.39
C LYS A 239 13.82 30.09 -8.42
N ALA A 240 14.79 29.20 -8.28
CA ALA A 240 15.00 28.09 -9.18
C ALA A 240 14.05 26.96 -8.75
N ASN A 241 13.03 26.71 -9.58
CA ASN A 241 12.20 25.51 -9.62
C ASN A 241 11.60 25.05 -8.29
N GLN A 242 10.79 25.88 -7.64
CA GLN A 242 9.77 25.27 -6.79
C GLN A 242 8.74 24.58 -7.69
N PRO A 243 8.45 23.28 -7.46
CA PRO A 243 7.42 22.58 -8.23
C PRO A 243 6.10 23.32 -8.10
N ARG A 244 5.38 23.44 -9.23
CA ARG A 244 4.06 24.08 -9.26
C ARG A 244 3.09 23.20 -8.46
N PHE A 245 2.33 23.82 -7.56
CA PHE A 245 1.27 23.15 -6.79
C PHE A 245 0.28 22.44 -7.72
N ASP A 246 0.06 21.15 -7.47
CA ASP A 246 -0.90 20.29 -8.15
C ASP A 246 -2.03 19.92 -7.19
N ILE A 247 -3.22 20.52 -7.36
CA ILE A 247 -4.40 20.28 -6.51
C ILE A 247 -4.81 18.80 -6.42
N LEU A 248 -4.44 17.99 -7.42
CA LEU A 248 -4.78 16.58 -7.43
C LEU A 248 -3.96 15.80 -6.40
N ARG A 249 -2.68 16.16 -6.26
CA ARG A 249 -1.66 15.37 -5.57
C ARG A 249 -1.08 16.05 -4.33
N ASP A 250 -1.10 17.37 -4.31
CA ASP A 250 -0.54 18.18 -3.25
C ASP A 250 -1.65 18.64 -2.30
N GLY A 251 -1.46 18.35 -1.01
CA GLY A 251 -2.24 19.01 0.04
C GLY A 251 -1.62 20.38 0.38
N LEU A 252 -2.38 21.23 1.06
CA LEU A 252 -1.89 22.55 1.42
C LEU A 252 -0.65 22.43 2.35
N PRO A 253 0.47 23.10 2.01
CA PRO A 253 1.70 23.01 2.80
C PRO A 253 1.51 23.49 4.24
N GLY A 254 2.00 22.71 5.20
CA GLY A 254 1.95 23.04 6.63
C GLY A 254 0.65 22.64 7.34
N GLU A 255 -0.39 22.28 6.59
CA GLU A 255 -1.64 21.80 7.17
C GLU A 255 -1.53 20.32 7.58
N ALA A 256 -2.24 19.96 8.65
CA ALA A 256 -2.24 18.61 9.22
C ALA A 256 -2.78 17.58 8.23
N SER A 257 -2.20 16.37 8.22
CA SER A 257 -2.51 15.31 7.25
C SER A 257 -3.91 14.70 7.40
N LEU A 258 -4.74 15.20 8.32
CA LEU A 258 -6.14 14.81 8.46
C LEU A 258 -7.10 16.02 8.38
N ASP A 259 -6.61 17.22 8.05
CA ASP A 259 -7.48 18.33 7.66
C ASP A 259 -7.97 18.11 6.23
N LEU A 260 -9.21 17.62 6.09
CA LEU A 260 -9.84 17.38 4.80
C LEU A 260 -10.09 18.65 3.99
N THR A 261 -10.07 19.84 4.59
CA THR A 261 -10.16 21.11 3.85
C THR A 261 -8.86 21.47 3.13
N ALA A 262 -7.77 20.79 3.48
CA ALA A 262 -6.42 20.97 2.96
C ALA A 262 -5.90 19.73 2.20
N ALA A 263 -6.70 18.67 2.08
CA ALA A 263 -6.27 17.39 1.52
C ALA A 263 -6.08 17.45 -0.01
N PRO A 264 -5.16 16.63 -0.57
CA PRO A 264 -5.13 16.36 -2.00
C PRO A 264 -6.50 15.84 -2.48
N TYR A 265 -6.92 16.25 -3.68
CA TYR A 265 -8.20 15.79 -4.23
C TYR A 265 -8.25 14.26 -4.38
N GLU A 266 -7.17 13.63 -4.86
CA GLU A 266 -7.11 12.17 -5.02
C GLU A 266 -7.32 11.44 -3.68
N TYR A 267 -6.74 11.96 -2.60
CA TYR A 267 -6.93 11.40 -1.25
C TYR A 267 -8.36 11.56 -0.78
N PHE A 268 -8.95 12.75 -0.96
CA PHE A 268 -10.33 13.01 -0.55
C PHE A 268 -11.31 12.08 -1.27
N VAL A 269 -11.16 11.89 -2.58
CA VAL A 269 -12.01 10.99 -3.38
C VAL A 269 -11.90 9.53 -2.93
N ALA A 270 -10.71 9.10 -2.49
CA ALA A 270 -10.46 7.73 -2.10
C ALA A 270 -11.12 7.29 -0.78
N LEU A 271 -11.61 8.25 0.04
CA LEU A 271 -12.31 7.94 1.28
C LEU A 271 -13.80 7.67 1.04
N SER A 272 -14.39 6.80 1.87
CA SER A 272 -15.84 6.61 1.94
C SER A 272 -16.54 7.85 2.48
N ASP A 273 -17.79 8.04 2.09
CA ASP A 273 -18.57 9.21 2.52
C ASP A 273 -18.82 9.19 4.03
N ASP A 274 -19.05 8.02 4.63
CA ASP A 274 -19.19 7.88 6.08
C ASP A 274 -17.95 8.38 6.83
N VAL A 275 -16.75 8.05 6.35
CA VAL A 275 -15.49 8.50 6.95
C VAL A 275 -15.31 10.00 6.73
N LYS A 276 -15.59 10.54 5.54
CA LYS A 276 -15.53 12.00 5.27
C LYS A 276 -16.46 12.76 6.22
N PHE A 277 -17.73 12.37 6.30
CA PHE A 277 -18.72 13.04 7.13
C PHE A 277 -18.38 12.94 8.61
N SER A 278 -17.95 11.76 9.06
CA SER A 278 -17.55 11.54 10.45
C SER A 278 -16.36 12.41 10.82
N LEU A 279 -15.32 12.47 9.99
CA LEU A 279 -14.13 13.26 10.26
C LEU A 279 -14.43 14.76 10.24
N LEU A 280 -15.17 15.26 9.24
CA LEU A 280 -15.56 16.67 9.17
C LEU A 280 -16.41 17.12 10.37
N ARG A 281 -17.25 16.22 10.92
CA ARG A 281 -18.03 16.50 12.13
C ARG A 281 -17.15 16.48 13.37
N ALA A 282 -16.30 15.46 13.49
CA ALA A 282 -15.40 15.29 14.63
C ALA A 282 -14.37 16.40 14.75
N SER A 283 -13.82 16.91 13.64
CA SER A 283 -12.84 18.01 13.67
C SER A 283 -13.37 19.28 14.33
N ARG A 284 -14.70 19.46 14.45
CA ARG A 284 -15.31 20.64 15.12
C ARG A 284 -15.14 20.62 16.64
N VAL A 285 -14.96 19.44 17.25
CA VAL A 285 -14.76 19.33 18.71
C VAL A 285 -13.30 19.47 19.11
N GLY A 286 -12.37 19.36 18.14
CA GLY A 286 -10.93 19.39 18.39
C GLY A 286 -10.37 20.76 18.75
N GLY A 287 -11.06 21.86 18.43
CA GLY A 287 -10.59 23.21 18.72
C GLY A 287 -11.02 24.21 17.65
N LYS A 288 -10.88 25.51 17.95
CA LYS A 288 -11.10 26.58 16.97
C LYS A 288 -9.84 26.88 16.14
N ASP A 289 -8.68 26.71 16.76
CA ASP A 289 -7.39 26.99 16.13
C ASP A 289 -6.85 25.72 15.48
N ARG A 290 -6.58 25.78 14.17
CA ARG A 290 -6.10 24.64 13.36
C ARG A 290 -4.78 24.05 13.85
N GLN A 291 -3.96 24.86 14.54
CA GLN A 291 -2.66 24.45 15.06
C GLN A 291 -2.73 23.80 16.45
N ASP A 292 -3.88 23.85 17.12
CA ASP A 292 -4.08 23.36 18.49
C ASP A 292 -5.29 22.41 18.55
N VAL A 293 -5.38 21.52 17.56
CA VAL A 293 -6.45 20.51 17.47
C VAL A 293 -6.16 19.38 18.45
N ASP A 294 -7.08 19.14 19.37
CA ASP A 294 -7.10 17.99 20.28
C ASP A 294 -7.54 16.73 19.53
N TRP A 295 -6.58 16.05 18.91
CA TRP A 295 -6.80 14.87 18.09
C TRP A 295 -7.38 13.68 18.85
N GLU A 296 -7.20 13.60 20.17
CA GLU A 296 -7.83 12.57 21.00
C GLU A 296 -9.34 12.80 21.08
N LYS A 297 -9.77 14.06 21.32
CA LYS A 297 -11.20 14.42 21.28
C LYS A 297 -11.79 14.19 19.89
N VAL A 298 -11.05 14.53 18.83
CA VAL A 298 -11.49 14.25 17.45
C VAL A 298 -11.68 12.75 17.24
N ALA A 299 -10.76 11.90 17.70
CA ALA A 299 -10.89 10.45 17.55
C ALA A 299 -12.11 9.87 18.27
N VAL A 300 -12.41 10.34 19.50
CA VAL A 300 -13.59 9.92 20.27
C VAL A 300 -14.88 10.33 19.56
N GLU A 301 -14.96 11.58 19.11
CA GLU A 301 -16.15 12.07 18.40
C GLU A 301 -16.32 11.39 17.04
N PHE A 302 -15.22 11.13 16.33
CA PHE A 302 -15.24 10.38 15.08
C PHE A 302 -15.84 8.98 15.28
N GLN A 303 -15.38 8.25 16.29
CA GLN A 303 -15.92 6.92 16.62
C GLN A 303 -17.42 6.98 16.89
N ARG A 304 -17.88 7.99 17.63
CA ARG A 304 -19.30 8.19 17.94
C ARG A 304 -20.11 8.43 16.66
N VAL A 305 -19.70 9.39 15.83
CA VAL A 305 -20.42 9.78 14.61
C VAL A 305 -20.43 8.65 13.58
N LEU A 306 -19.28 7.98 13.37
CA LEU A 306 -19.18 6.85 12.45
C LEU A 306 -20.11 5.70 12.87
N GLY A 307 -20.14 5.41 14.16
CA GLY A 307 -21.03 4.39 14.73
C GLY A 307 -22.51 4.75 14.64
N GLU A 308 -22.87 6.02 14.55
CA GLU A 308 -24.25 6.47 14.28
C GLU A 308 -24.61 6.34 12.80
N LEU A 309 -23.73 6.77 11.88
CA LEU A 309 -23.97 6.69 10.44
C LEU A 309 -24.16 5.24 9.97
N ARG A 310 -23.30 4.32 10.42
CA ARG A 310 -23.38 2.91 10.04
C ARG A 310 -24.57 2.14 10.62
N LYS A 311 -25.27 2.71 11.61
CA LYS A 311 -26.54 2.15 12.10
C LYS A 311 -27.72 2.55 11.22
N LEU A 312 -27.56 3.58 10.38
CA LEU A 312 -28.60 4.10 9.49
C LEU A 312 -28.53 3.50 8.09
N SER A 313 -27.37 2.97 7.69
CA SER A 313 -27.13 2.24 6.43
C SER A 313 -27.60 0.79 6.50
#